data_AF-A0A3C0EP12-F1
#
_entry.id   AF-A0A3C0EP12-F1
#
_cell.length_a   1.000
_cell.length_b   1.000
_cell.length_c   1.000
_cell.angle_alpha   90.00
_cell.angle_beta   90.00
_cell.angle_gamma   90.00
#
_symmetry.space_group_name_H-M   'P 1'
#
loop_
_entity.id
_entity.type
_entity.pdbx_description
1 polymer ?
#
loop_
_entity_poly.entity_id
_entity_poly.type
_entity_poly.pdbx_seq_one_letter_code
_entity_poly.pdbx_strand_id
1 'polypeptide(L)'
;MEVKFIGEPLTVPGSQEKDESCHIGIATVFTGTGVVVTLPGVHTTQRMAYTDRIDQERHTQGLAPLTSDERMEIWRDAVDLLMDDEHVFIRPDPDRMDKAFEADELLQSIIPRQYIRFLFANNDKVRNAINMRGEAWRI
;
A
#
# COMPACT_ATOMS: atom_id res chain seq x y z
N MET A 1 -10.00 8.12 7.87
CA MET A 1 -10.05 6.65 8.11
C MET A 1 -8.85 6.32 9.00
N GLU A 2 -9.01 5.49 10.03
CA GLU A 2 -7.89 5.09 10.89
C GLU A 2 -7.07 4.00 10.18
N VAL A 3 -5.75 4.18 10.08
CA VAL A 3 -4.87 3.21 9.42
C VAL A 3 -4.45 2.13 10.40
N LYS A 4 -4.59 0.86 10.00
CA LYS A 4 -4.22 -0.32 10.79
C LYS A 4 -3.06 -1.05 10.13
N PHE A 5 -2.16 -1.61 10.93
CA PHE A 5 -0.99 -2.33 10.42
C PHE A 5 -1.09 -3.85 10.67
N ILE A 6 -0.54 -4.61 9.72
CA ILE A 6 -0.21 -6.03 9.87
C ILE A 6 1.29 -6.17 9.58
N GLY A 7 2.08 -6.32 10.64
CA GLY A 7 3.53 -6.20 10.60
C GLY A 7 4.01 -4.93 11.29
N GLU A 8 5.24 -4.53 11.00
CA GLU A 8 5.83 -3.31 11.57
C GLU A 8 5.17 -2.05 11.01
N PRO A 9 4.85 -1.05 11.86
CA PRO A 9 4.29 0.21 11.38
C PRO A 9 5.24 0.94 10.43
N LEU A 10 4.68 1.59 9.41
CA LEU A 10 5.46 2.49 8.57
C LEU A 10 5.87 3.72 9.36
N THR A 11 7.15 4.07 9.27
CA THR A 11 7.72 5.29 9.86
C THR A 11 8.27 6.18 8.76
N VAL A 12 8.62 7.41 9.11
CA VAL A 12 9.23 8.35 8.16
C VAL A 12 10.57 7.75 7.69
N PRO A 13 10.82 7.64 6.37
CA PRO A 13 12.09 7.15 5.86
C PRO A 13 13.28 7.94 6.45
N GLY A 14 14.33 7.23 6.84
CA GLY A 14 15.54 7.81 7.45
C GLY A 14 15.40 8.21 8.93
N SER A 15 14.27 7.90 9.59
CA SER A 15 14.09 8.14 11.03
C SER A 15 14.68 7.05 11.95
N GLN A 16 15.06 5.91 11.39
CA GLN A 16 15.72 4.81 12.11
C GLN A 16 17.26 4.95 12.04
N GLU A 17 17.97 4.43 13.03
CA GLU A 17 19.44 4.35 13.00
C GLU A 17 19.86 3.59 11.73
N LYS A 18 20.69 4.23 10.90
CA LYS A 18 21.15 3.67 9.62
C LYS A 18 21.98 2.42 9.90
N ASP A 19 21.45 1.25 9.60
CA ASP A 19 22.31 0.15 9.19
C ASP A 19 22.89 0.50 7.82
N GLU A 20 24.17 0.20 7.57
CA GLU A 20 24.91 0.64 6.37
C GLU A 20 24.43 -0.01 5.05
N SER A 21 23.34 -0.78 5.08
CA SER A 21 22.72 -1.42 3.92
C SER A 21 21.46 -0.69 3.45
N CYS A 22 21.35 -0.46 2.13
CA CYS A 22 20.11 -0.02 1.50
C CYS A 22 19.02 -1.07 1.70
N HIS A 23 17.99 -0.75 2.49
CA HIS A 23 16.90 -1.67 2.77
C HIS A 23 15.75 -1.41 1.78
N ILE A 24 15.57 -2.32 0.82
CA ILE A 24 14.37 -2.31 -0.02
C ILE A 24 13.25 -3.07 0.70
N GLY A 25 12.28 -2.31 1.20
CA GLY A 25 11.06 -2.84 1.81
C GLY A 25 9.92 -2.97 0.80
N ILE A 26 8.97 -3.83 1.12
CA ILE A 26 7.70 -3.91 0.40
C ILE A 26 6.52 -3.80 1.35
N ALA A 27 5.45 -3.19 0.90
CA ALA A 27 4.19 -3.15 1.62
C ALA A 27 3.00 -3.21 0.64
N THR A 28 1.82 -3.50 1.16
CA THR A 28 0.58 -3.48 0.38
C THR A 28 -0.51 -2.80 1.22
N VAL A 29 -1.17 -1.82 0.61
CA VAL A 29 -2.25 -1.03 1.22
C VAL A 29 -3.59 -1.51 0.70
N PHE A 30 -4.53 -1.77 1.59
CA PHE A 30 -5.91 -2.10 1.29
C PHE A 30 -6.77 -0.86 1.48
N THR A 31 -7.03 -0.17 0.38
CA THR A 31 -7.71 1.14 0.37
C THR A 31 -9.12 1.09 0.97
N GLY A 32 -9.88 0.03 0.68
CA GLY A 32 -11.25 -0.13 1.18
C GLY A 32 -11.36 -0.30 2.70
N THR A 33 -10.29 -0.71 3.38
CA THR A 33 -10.31 -1.04 4.81
C THR A 33 -9.29 -0.25 5.64
N GLY A 34 -8.41 0.52 4.99
CA GLY A 34 -7.36 1.27 5.66
C GLY A 34 -6.30 0.38 6.31
N VAL A 35 -6.09 -0.84 5.81
CA VAL A 35 -5.07 -1.76 6.35
C VAL A 35 -3.80 -1.69 5.52
N VAL A 36 -2.64 -1.60 6.17
CA VAL A 36 -1.32 -1.66 5.54
C VAL A 36 -0.60 -2.91 6.03
N VAL A 37 -0.13 -3.73 5.10
CA VAL A 37 0.63 -4.95 5.40
C VAL A 37 2.09 -4.72 5.06
N THR A 38 2.98 -4.95 6.02
CA THR A 38 4.43 -4.73 5.92
C THR A 38 5.22 -6.02 6.21
N LEU A 39 4.54 -7.17 6.26
CA LEU A 39 5.17 -8.46 6.50
C LEU A 39 6.22 -8.79 5.43
N PRO A 40 7.36 -9.42 5.78
CA PRO A 40 8.37 -9.82 4.81
C PRO A 40 7.80 -10.80 3.77
N GLY A 41 8.33 -10.76 2.54
CA GLY A 41 7.91 -11.64 1.45
C GLY A 41 7.70 -10.90 0.13
N VAL A 42 6.61 -11.23 -0.57
CA VAL A 42 6.17 -10.57 -1.81
C VAL A 42 4.75 -10.04 -1.65
N HIS A 43 4.31 -9.12 -2.51
CA HIS A 43 2.95 -8.55 -2.41
C HIS A 43 1.83 -9.60 -2.39
N THR A 44 1.97 -10.70 -3.13
CA THR A 44 1.01 -11.81 -3.10
C THR A 44 0.89 -12.42 -1.71
N THR A 45 2.00 -12.64 -0.99
CA THR A 45 1.96 -13.20 0.37
C THR A 45 1.39 -12.20 1.37
N GLN A 46 1.61 -10.90 1.18
CA GLN A 46 0.99 -9.85 1.98
C GLN A 46 -0.54 -9.80 1.78
N ARG A 47 -1.02 -9.95 0.53
CA ARG A 47 -2.45 -10.09 0.22
C ARG A 47 -3.08 -11.31 0.87
N MET A 48 -2.41 -12.45 0.80
CA MET A 48 -2.86 -13.67 1.48
C MET A 48 -2.96 -13.46 2.98
N ALA A 49 -1.90 -12.93 3.61
CA ALA A 49 -1.86 -12.68 5.05
C ALA A 49 -3.01 -11.78 5.54
N TYR A 50 -3.40 -10.77 4.75
CA TYR A 50 -4.55 -9.95 5.11
C TYR A 50 -5.87 -10.72 5.02
N THR A 51 -6.12 -11.42 3.90
CA THR A 51 -7.35 -12.21 3.76
C THR A 51 -7.45 -13.34 4.79
N ASP A 52 -6.33 -13.92 5.19
CA ASP A 52 -6.30 -14.96 6.23
C ASP A 52 -6.60 -14.36 7.61
N ARG A 53 -6.19 -13.12 7.88
CA ARG A 53 -6.59 -12.41 9.10
C ARG A 53 -8.09 -12.12 9.13
N ILE A 54 -8.68 -11.73 8.00
CA ILE A 54 -10.14 -11.54 7.90
C ILE A 54 -10.86 -12.86 8.17
N ASP A 55 -10.38 -13.97 7.61
CA ASP A 55 -10.98 -15.29 7.85
C ASP A 55 -10.90 -15.72 9.31
N GLN A 56 -9.77 -15.46 9.98
CA GLN A 56 -9.64 -15.69 11.42
C GLN A 56 -10.65 -14.85 12.22
N GLU A 57 -10.81 -13.56 11.88
CA GLU A 57 -11.79 -12.67 12.51
C GLU A 57 -13.23 -13.18 12.29
N ARG A 58 -13.59 -13.55 11.05
CA ARG A 58 -14.89 -14.17 10.72
C ARG A 58 -15.13 -15.45 11.52
N HIS A 59 -14.12 -16.31 11.62
CA HIS A 59 -14.21 -17.55 12.39
C HIS A 59 -14.47 -17.28 13.89
N THR A 60 -13.79 -16.30 14.50
CA THR A 60 -14.06 -15.91 15.90
C THR A 60 -15.47 -15.37 16.13
N GLN A 61 -16.10 -14.84 15.08
CA GLN A 61 -17.48 -14.35 15.09
C GLN A 61 -18.49 -15.42 14.68
N GLY A 62 -18.06 -16.65 14.38
CA GLY A 62 -18.92 -17.73 13.91
C GLY A 62 -19.44 -17.54 12.48
N LEU A 63 -18.81 -16.67 11.69
CA LEU A 63 -19.14 -16.42 10.28
C LEU A 63 -18.37 -17.40 9.37
N ALA A 64 -18.94 -17.64 8.18
CA ALA A 64 -18.26 -18.42 7.15
C ALA A 64 -16.98 -17.70 6.65
N PRO A 65 -15.93 -18.44 6.25
CA PRO A 65 -14.75 -17.85 5.64
C PRO A 65 -15.09 -17.10 4.35
N LEU A 66 -14.20 -16.20 3.92
CA LEU A 66 -14.29 -15.50 2.65
C LEU A 66 -14.38 -16.49 1.49
N THR A 67 -15.34 -16.23 0.61
CA THR A 67 -15.42 -16.87 -0.70
C THR A 67 -14.27 -16.40 -1.60
N SER A 68 -13.99 -17.16 -2.66
CA SER A 68 -12.98 -16.80 -3.66
C SER A 68 -13.23 -15.42 -4.29
N ASP A 69 -14.50 -15.08 -4.53
CA ASP A 69 -14.87 -13.80 -5.14
C ASP A 69 -14.63 -12.63 -4.18
N GLU A 70 -15.01 -12.77 -2.90
CA GLU A 70 -14.74 -11.76 -1.87
C GLU A 70 -13.23 -11.54 -1.68
N ARG A 71 -12.44 -12.63 -1.67
CA ARG A 71 -10.97 -12.53 -1.60
C ARG A 71 -10.42 -11.75 -2.79
N MET A 72 -10.92 -12.04 -3.99
CA MET A 72 -10.45 -11.38 -5.20
C MET A 72 -10.84 -9.89 -5.24
N GLU A 73 -12.00 -9.54 -4.71
CA GLU A 73 -12.42 -8.14 -4.56
C GLU A 73 -11.51 -7.37 -3.61
N ILE A 74 -11.18 -7.94 -2.44
CA ILE A 74 -10.19 -7.37 -1.51
C ILE A 74 -8.84 -7.18 -2.20
N TRP A 75 -8.41 -8.15 -3.01
CA TRP A 75 -7.14 -8.07 -3.72
C TRP A 75 -7.13 -7.03 -4.83
N ARG A 76 -8.27 -6.74 -5.46
CA ARG A 76 -8.41 -5.69 -6.49
C ARG A 76 -8.29 -4.28 -5.92
N ASP A 77 -8.60 -4.11 -4.63
CA ASP A 77 -8.46 -2.84 -3.93
C ASP A 77 -7.08 -2.65 -3.27
N ALA A 78 -6.20 -3.64 -3.43
CA ALA A 78 -4.85 -3.64 -2.88
C ALA A 78 -3.87 -2.88 -3.79
N VAL A 79 -3.19 -1.90 -3.21
CA VAL A 79 -2.15 -1.08 -3.87
C VAL A 79 -0.79 -1.47 -3.32
N ASP A 80 0.12 -1.81 -4.21
CA ASP A 80 1.46 -2.27 -3.84
C ASP A 80 2.42 -1.09 -3.65
N LEU A 81 3.29 -1.20 -2.65
CA LEU A 81 4.28 -0.19 -2.28
C LEU A 81 5.69 -0.77 -2.30
N LEU A 82 6.64 -0.01 -2.81
CA LEU A 82 8.07 -0.23 -2.57
C LEU A 82 8.58 0.84 -1.61
N MET A 83 9.60 0.53 -0.84
CA MET A 83 10.16 1.46 0.14
C MET A 83 11.68 1.36 0.09
N ASP A 84 12.34 2.50 0.20
CA ASP A 84 13.76 2.57 0.49
C ASP A 84 13.99 3.47 1.70
N ASP A 85 15.25 3.77 1.99
CA ASP A 85 15.65 4.58 3.14
C ASP A 85 15.16 6.05 3.05
N GLU A 86 14.70 6.51 1.88
CA GLU A 86 14.33 7.90 1.64
C GLU A 86 12.86 8.08 1.27
N HIS A 87 12.21 7.09 0.65
CA HIS A 87 10.89 7.26 0.07
C HIS A 87 10.02 6.00 0.16
N VAL A 88 8.71 6.24 0.17
CA VAL A 88 7.68 5.24 -0.10
C VAL A 88 7.15 5.46 -1.51
N PHE A 89 7.20 4.42 -2.31
CA PHE A 89 6.82 4.43 -3.72
C PHE A 89 5.52 3.66 -3.93
N ILE A 90 4.48 4.35 -4.36
CA ILE A 90 3.22 3.75 -4.79
C ILE A 90 3.41 3.14 -6.18
N ARG A 91 2.99 1.89 -6.37
CA ARG A 91 2.90 1.22 -7.68
C ARG A 91 1.48 1.37 -8.23
N PRO A 92 1.21 2.37 -9.09
CA PRO A 92 -0.11 2.55 -9.65
C PRO A 92 -0.45 1.47 -10.69
N ASP A 93 -1.74 1.10 -10.74
CA ASP A 93 -2.35 0.49 -11.91
C ASP A 93 -2.86 1.63 -12.83
N PRO A 94 -2.39 1.74 -14.09
CA PRO A 94 -2.81 2.77 -15.04
C PRO A 94 -4.33 2.86 -15.26
N ASP A 95 -5.06 1.75 -15.08
CA ASP A 95 -6.51 1.69 -15.25
C ASP A 95 -7.29 1.92 -13.95
N ARG A 96 -6.58 2.03 -12.81
CA ARG A 96 -7.14 2.23 -11.46
C ARG A 96 -6.37 3.31 -10.68
N MET A 97 -6.11 4.45 -11.31
CA MET A 97 -5.42 5.58 -10.68
C MET A 97 -6.17 6.13 -9.45
N ASP A 98 -7.49 5.96 -9.40
CA ASP A 98 -8.32 6.24 -8.22
C ASP A 98 -7.76 5.53 -6.97
N LYS A 99 -7.41 4.25 -7.08
CA LYS A 99 -6.86 3.47 -5.97
C LYS A 99 -5.48 3.92 -5.55
N ALA A 100 -4.62 4.28 -6.51
CA ALA A 100 -3.31 4.85 -6.19
C ALA A 100 -3.44 6.17 -5.41
N PHE A 101 -4.43 7.01 -5.72
CA PHE A 101 -4.67 8.24 -4.99
C PHE A 101 -5.33 8.03 -3.62
N GLU A 102 -6.25 7.07 -3.49
CA GLU A 102 -6.78 6.65 -2.19
C GLU A 102 -5.66 6.14 -1.28
N ALA A 103 -4.74 5.33 -1.80
CA ALA A 103 -3.58 4.85 -1.05
C ALA A 103 -2.66 6.01 -0.64
N ASP A 104 -2.42 6.97 -1.53
CA ASP A 104 -1.67 8.19 -1.22
C ASP A 104 -2.28 8.97 -0.06
N GLU A 105 -3.59 9.20 -0.08
CA GLU A 105 -4.30 9.93 0.98
C GLU A 105 -4.23 9.20 2.31
N LEU A 106 -4.34 7.87 2.31
CA LEU A 106 -4.16 7.05 3.52
C LEU A 106 -2.73 7.17 4.06
N LEU A 107 -1.72 7.05 3.18
CA LEU A 107 -0.31 7.14 3.58
C LEU A 107 0.05 8.53 4.14
N GLN A 108 -0.56 9.60 3.64
CA GLN A 108 -0.33 10.97 4.12
C GLN A 108 -0.75 11.18 5.59
N SER A 109 -1.59 10.31 6.14
CA SER A 109 -1.93 10.31 7.58
C SER A 109 -0.83 9.71 8.47
N ILE A 110 0.14 9.02 7.87
CA ILE A 110 1.20 8.28 8.56
C ILE A 110 2.56 8.94 8.32
N ILE A 111 2.86 9.21 7.05
CA ILE A 111 4.12 9.80 6.60
C ILE A 111 3.85 11.09 5.81
N PRO A 112 4.69 12.12 5.95
CA PRO A 112 4.50 13.36 5.21
C PRO A 112 4.58 13.15 3.70
N ARG A 113 3.73 13.85 2.95
CA ARG A 113 3.59 13.71 1.48
C ARG A 113 4.91 13.82 0.71
N GLN A 114 5.89 14.57 1.21
CA GLN A 114 7.18 14.73 0.53
C GLN A 114 8.00 13.45 0.45
N TYR A 115 7.69 12.44 1.27
CA TYR A 115 8.33 11.12 1.25
C TYR A 115 7.58 10.11 0.38
N ILE A 116 6.42 10.47 -0.17
CA ILE A 116 5.61 9.56 -0.99
C ILE A 116 5.76 9.91 -2.47
N ARG A 117 6.13 8.94 -3.28
CA ARG A 117 6.34 9.04 -4.74
C ARG A 117 5.46 8.04 -5.50
N PHE A 118 5.27 8.27 -6.79
CA PHE A 118 4.55 7.37 -7.69
C PHE A 118 5.51 6.76 -8.73
N LEU A 119 5.45 5.44 -8.89
CA LEU A 119 6.21 4.74 -9.93
C LEU A 119 5.48 4.76 -11.27
N PHE A 120 6.16 4.25 -12.31
CA PHE A 120 5.60 4.02 -13.65
C PHE A 120 5.10 5.27 -14.38
N ALA A 121 5.70 6.44 -14.11
CA ALA A 121 5.37 7.67 -14.81
C ALA A 121 5.81 7.71 -16.29
N ASN A 122 6.48 6.66 -16.77
CA ASN A 122 6.65 6.44 -18.21
C ASN A 122 5.34 6.01 -18.89
N ASN A 123 4.33 5.58 -18.14
CA ASN A 123 2.98 5.33 -18.64
C ASN A 123 2.19 6.64 -18.74
N ASP A 124 1.62 6.92 -19.92
CA ASP A 124 0.89 8.16 -20.17
C ASP A 124 -0.33 8.36 -19.26
N LYS A 125 -1.08 7.29 -18.95
CA LYS A 125 -2.25 7.40 -18.06
C LYS A 125 -1.83 7.80 -16.65
N VAL A 126 -0.78 7.15 -16.13
CA VAL A 126 -0.22 7.44 -14.80
C VAL A 126 0.29 8.88 -14.75
N ARG A 127 1.15 9.26 -15.70
CA ARG A 127 1.73 10.60 -15.78
C ARG A 127 0.67 11.68 -15.93
N ASN A 128 -0.30 11.49 -16.82
CA ASN A 128 -1.37 12.46 -17.02
C ASN A 128 -2.24 12.61 -15.76
N ALA A 129 -2.59 11.51 -15.11
CA ALA A 129 -3.38 11.55 -13.87
C ALA A 129 -2.64 12.32 -12.76
N ILE A 130 -1.35 12.06 -12.57
CA ILE A 130 -0.52 12.78 -11.57
C ILE A 130 -0.38 14.26 -11.93
N ASN A 131 -0.15 14.58 -13.21
CA ASN A 131 -0.04 15.96 -13.69
C ASN A 131 -1.33 16.75 -13.49
N MET A 132 -2.50 16.14 -13.77
CA MET A 132 -3.80 16.77 -13.56
C MET A 132 -4.07 17.12 -12.10
N ARG A 133 -3.47 16.37 -11.15
CA ARG A 133 -3.55 16.65 -9.71
C ARG A 133 -2.54 17.73 -9.25
N GLY A 134 -1.65 18.19 -10.14
CA GLY A 134 -0.59 19.15 -9.81
C GLY A 134 0.60 18.52 -9.07
N GLU A 135 0.72 17.20 -9.12
CA GLU A 135 1.66 16.42 -8.29
C GLU A 135 2.88 15.91 -9.10
N ALA A 136 3.23 16.60 -10.19
CA ALA A 136 4.33 16.19 -11.09
C ALA A 136 5.70 16.10 -10.39
N TRP A 137 5.87 16.79 -9.26
CA TRP A 137 7.09 16.76 -8.42
C TRP A 137 7.25 15.46 -7.62
N ARG A 138 6.26 14.54 -7.67
CA ARG A 138 6.23 13.27 -6.94
C ARG A 138 6.47 12.05 -7.83
N ILE A 139 6.91 12.27 -9.07
CA ILE A 139 7.32 11.25 -10.05
C ILE A 139 8.82 10.98 -9.91
#